data_AF-A0AAD6U9R4-F1
#
_entry.id   AF-A0AAD6U9R4-F1
#
_cell.length_a   1.000
_cell.length_b   1.000
_cell.length_c   1.000
_cell.angle_alpha   90.00
_cell.angle_beta   90.00
_cell.angle_gamma   90.00
#
_symmetry.space_group_name_H-M   'P 1'
#
loop_
_entity.id
_entity.type
_entity.pdbx_description
1 polymer ?
#
loop_
_entity_poly.entity_id
_entity_poly.type
_entity_poly.pdbx_seq_one_letter_code
_entity_poly.pdbx_strand_id
1 'polypeptide(L)'
;MDPRPEEIRVWEVAMQGHYNRMATLALVIWEYLITVEDERVLFWKRHPWTFATFLFLWCRYIGILLALWGLFVAVTPGLTDSVSTSWLRAEGWIGMSVIWSTQAILQLRIYALYEGSPKIAALISTLFLMEVVSIISMFAFASVEGQVVAEAMHDMVRCKVTAVPSWIWLFWITMTSFELLLCILALYKGCQRVYLRRQFPDHRVLQDILIRDSVIFYVAIQGIYLFNLACWIRDTKDSLDVLTGLAVALPSVMGGRLMINVRRAMPDTELPLSPSDISGELSLSHFGCPDQ
;
A
#
# COMPACT_ATOMS: atom_id res chain seq x y z
N MET A 1 45.18 -0.05 -10.93
CA MET A 1 44.18 -0.46 -11.93
C MET A 1 43.00 0.44 -11.71
N ASP A 2 42.70 1.32 -12.67
CA ASP A 2 41.51 2.17 -12.60
C ASP A 2 40.28 1.24 -12.73
N PRO A 3 39.28 1.33 -11.84
CA PRO A 3 38.09 0.49 -11.95
C PRO A 3 37.36 0.78 -13.26
N ARG A 4 36.83 -0.27 -13.90
CA ARG A 4 36.09 -0.12 -15.16
C ARG A 4 34.85 0.76 -14.90
N PRO A 5 34.43 1.61 -15.85
CA PRO A 5 33.25 2.49 -15.70
C PRO A 5 31.98 1.73 -15.28
N GLU A 6 31.88 0.48 -15.71
CA GLU A 6 30.79 -0.46 -15.42
C GLU A 6 30.74 -0.83 -13.93
N GLU A 7 31.90 -1.03 -13.29
CA GLU A 7 32.00 -1.36 -11.87
C GLU A 7 31.62 -0.15 -11.00
N ILE A 8 32.04 1.06 -11.40
CA ILE A 8 31.69 2.31 -10.70
C ILE A 8 30.16 2.51 -10.65
N ARG A 9 29.47 2.28 -11.78
CA ARG A 9 28.01 2.41 -11.85
C ARG A 9 27.28 1.43 -10.93
N VAL A 10 27.77 0.19 -10.83
CA VAL A 10 27.18 -0.82 -9.94
C VAL A 10 27.34 -0.43 -8.47
N TRP A 11 28.47 0.14 -8.08
CA TRP A 11 28.70 0.63 -6.71
C TRP A 11 27.79 1.81 -6.35
N GLU A 12 27.63 2.77 -7.26
CA GLU A 12 26.74 3.92 -7.05
C GLU A 12 25.29 3.47 -6.84
N VAL A 13 24.80 2.56 -7.68
CA VAL A 13 23.42 2.03 -7.58
C VAL A 13 23.21 1.23 -6.29
N ALA A 14 24.18 0.38 -5.92
CA ALA A 14 24.11 -0.38 -4.67
C ALA A 14 24.08 0.56 -3.45
N MET A 15 24.91 1.61 -3.45
CA MET A 15 24.95 2.61 -2.39
C MET A 15 23.63 3.39 -2.29
N GLN A 16 23.05 3.79 -3.43
CA GLN A 16 21.74 4.44 -3.49
C GLN A 16 20.64 3.56 -2.89
N GLY A 17 20.65 2.25 -3.16
CA GLY A 17 19.71 1.30 -2.56
C GLY A 17 19.81 1.24 -1.03
N HIS A 18 21.03 1.23 -0.48
CA HIS A 18 21.23 1.25 0.98
C HIS A 18 20.74 2.55 1.63
N TYR A 19 21.09 3.71 1.04
CA TYR A 19 20.59 5.00 1.53
C TYR A 19 19.06 5.06 1.48
N ASN A 20 18.44 4.56 0.42
CA ASN A 20 17.00 4.59 0.31
C ASN A 20 16.30 3.65 1.29
N ARG A 21 16.85 2.46 1.53
CA ARG A 21 16.35 1.53 2.56
C ARG A 21 16.43 2.15 3.96
N MET A 22 17.56 2.78 4.28
CA MET A 22 17.73 3.49 5.55
C MET A 22 16.77 4.68 5.68
N ALA A 23 16.61 5.48 4.62
CA ALA A 23 15.66 6.59 4.61
C ALA A 23 14.21 6.12 4.75
N THR A 24 13.83 5.05 4.06
CA THR A 24 12.49 4.44 4.14
C THR A 24 12.23 3.92 5.55
N LEU A 25 13.18 3.20 6.14
CA LEU A 25 13.06 2.72 7.52
C LEU A 25 12.94 3.88 8.51
N ALA A 26 13.77 4.92 8.37
CA ALA A 26 13.70 6.10 9.21
C ALA A 26 12.34 6.81 9.11
N LEU A 27 11.79 6.93 7.90
CA LEU A 27 10.44 7.47 7.67
C LEU A 27 9.38 6.60 8.34
N VAL A 28 9.39 5.28 8.13
CA VAL A 28 8.40 4.37 8.72
C VAL A 28 8.47 4.38 10.26
N ILE A 29 9.67 4.39 10.84
CA ILE A 29 9.87 4.49 12.29
C ILE A 29 9.38 5.85 12.81
N TRP A 30 9.73 6.94 12.14
CA TRP A 30 9.28 8.28 12.50
C TRP A 30 7.75 8.36 12.53
N GLU A 31 7.11 7.86 11.47
CA GLU A 31 5.67 7.77 11.34
C GLU A 31 5.04 6.93 12.45
N TYR A 32 5.66 5.81 12.81
CA TYR A 32 5.22 4.99 13.93
C TYR A 32 5.24 5.79 15.25
N LEU A 33 6.37 6.43 15.57
CA LEU A 33 6.56 7.15 16.83
C LEU A 33 5.56 8.28 17.01
N ILE A 34 5.24 9.05 15.95
CA ILE A 34 4.31 10.18 16.06
C ILE A 34 2.84 9.74 16.11
N THR A 35 2.50 8.51 15.70
CA THR A 35 1.11 8.02 15.63
C THR A 35 0.78 6.93 16.66
N VAL A 36 1.73 6.50 17.48
CA VAL A 36 1.55 5.39 18.43
C VAL A 36 0.50 5.68 19.51
N GLU A 37 0.40 6.92 19.99
CA GLU A 37 -0.60 7.27 21.02
C GLU A 37 -2.02 7.23 20.43
N ASP A 38 -2.18 7.71 19.20
CA ASP A 38 -3.45 7.61 18.48
C ASP A 38 -3.84 6.17 18.21
N GLU A 39 -2.86 5.35 17.85
CA GLU A 39 -3.07 3.93 17.63
C GLU A 39 -3.62 3.26 18.89
N ARG A 40 -2.95 3.49 20.03
CA ARG A 40 -3.34 2.93 21.32
C ARG A 40 -4.77 3.33 21.71
N VAL A 41 -5.15 4.59 21.49
CA VAL A 41 -6.49 5.08 21.86
C VAL A 41 -7.56 4.61 20.87
N LEU A 42 -7.30 4.68 19.56
CA LEU A 42 -8.32 4.49 18.51
C LEU A 42 -8.47 3.04 18.02
N PHE A 43 -7.45 2.21 18.19
CA PHE A 43 -7.43 0.82 17.70
C PHE A 43 -7.34 -0.19 18.84
N TRP A 44 -6.45 0.01 19.81
CA TRP A 44 -6.24 -1.00 20.87
C TRP A 44 -7.33 -0.99 21.94
N LYS A 45 -7.76 0.20 22.39
CA LYS A 45 -8.81 0.32 23.43
C LYS A 45 -10.23 0.08 22.91
N ARG A 46 -10.46 0.17 21.60
CA ARG A 46 -11.79 0.07 21.00
C ARG A 46 -12.06 -1.37 20.56
N HIS A 47 -12.99 -2.02 21.23
CA HIS A 47 -13.49 -3.36 20.90
C HIS A 47 -14.94 -3.25 20.39
N PRO A 48 -15.37 -4.05 19.40
CA PRO A 48 -14.67 -5.14 18.72
C PRO A 48 -13.65 -4.68 17.66
N TRP A 49 -12.63 -5.51 17.43
CA TRP A 49 -11.68 -5.30 16.35
C TRP A 49 -12.35 -5.58 15.00
N THR A 50 -12.43 -4.55 14.15
CA THR A 50 -12.98 -4.66 12.80
C THR A 50 -11.93 -5.21 11.82
N PHE A 51 -12.38 -5.74 10.68
CA PHE A 51 -11.49 -6.19 9.60
C PHE A 51 -10.49 -5.10 9.17
N ALA A 52 -10.94 -3.83 9.11
CA ALA A 52 -10.06 -2.69 8.83
C ALA A 52 -8.97 -2.49 9.91
N THR A 53 -9.29 -2.72 11.20
CA THR A 53 -8.28 -2.69 12.28
C THR A 53 -7.20 -3.74 12.04
N PHE A 54 -7.60 -4.97 11.68
CA PHE A 54 -6.64 -6.04 11.40
C PHE A 54 -5.72 -5.69 10.22
N LEU A 55 -6.28 -5.24 9.10
CA LEU A 55 -5.49 -4.82 7.93
C LEU A 55 -4.52 -3.69 8.25
N PHE A 56 -4.96 -2.70 9.04
CA PHE A 56 -4.10 -1.60 9.48
C PHE A 56 -2.90 -2.09 10.29
N LEU A 57 -3.15 -2.95 11.28
CA LEU A 57 -2.08 -3.52 12.12
C LEU A 57 -1.15 -4.39 11.26
N TRP A 58 -1.70 -5.17 10.32
CA TRP A 58 -0.90 -5.98 9.40
C TRP A 58 0.06 -5.13 8.58
N CYS A 59 -0.44 -4.13 7.83
CA CYS A 59 0.41 -3.26 7.02
C CYS A 59 1.54 -2.62 7.84
N ARG A 60 1.21 -2.19 9.06
CA ARG A 60 2.11 -1.42 9.92
C ARG A 60 3.20 -2.29 10.53
N TYR A 61 2.82 -3.35 11.26
CA TYR A 61 3.81 -4.17 11.98
C TYR A 61 4.60 -5.07 11.03
N ILE A 62 3.94 -5.66 10.03
CA ILE A 62 4.63 -6.49 9.04
C ILE A 62 5.55 -5.64 8.16
N GLY A 63 5.14 -4.42 7.79
CA GLY A 63 6.00 -3.48 7.06
C GLY A 63 7.27 -3.09 7.83
N ILE A 64 7.14 -2.80 9.13
CA ILE A 64 8.29 -2.50 10.01
C ILE A 64 9.22 -3.72 10.12
N LEU A 65 8.67 -4.91 10.37
CA LEU A 65 9.44 -6.14 10.48
C LEU A 65 10.20 -6.45 9.19
N LEU A 66 9.54 -6.29 8.04
CA LEU A 66 10.15 -6.47 6.72
C LEU A 66 11.32 -5.51 6.51
N ALA A 67 11.15 -4.23 6.83
CA ALA A 67 12.19 -3.21 6.67
C ALA A 67 13.40 -3.44 7.60
N LEU A 68 13.16 -3.81 8.87
CA LEU A 68 14.22 -4.13 9.82
C LEU A 68 15.01 -5.36 9.40
N TRP A 69 14.33 -6.41 8.95
CA TRP A 69 15.00 -7.63 8.52
C TRP A 69 15.74 -7.44 7.19
N GLY A 70 15.17 -6.68 6.25
CA GLY A 70 15.86 -6.31 5.01
C GLY A 70 17.17 -5.56 5.28
N LEU A 71 17.18 -4.65 6.27
CA LEU A 71 18.41 -3.98 6.70
C LEU A 71 19.41 -4.96 7.36
N PHE A 72 18.94 -5.86 8.21
CA PHE A 72 19.78 -6.87 8.85
C PHE A 72 20.50 -7.77 7.83
N VAL A 73 19.78 -8.25 6.81
CA VAL A 73 20.34 -9.04 5.71
C VAL A 73 21.31 -8.22 4.87
N ALA A 74 21.04 -6.93 4.65
CA ALA A 74 21.90 -6.04 3.88
C ALA A 74 23.25 -5.71 4.56
N VAL A 75 23.27 -5.65 5.90
CA VAL A 75 24.44 -5.22 6.68
C VAL A 75 25.30 -6.39 7.15
N THR A 76 24.75 -7.61 7.26
CA THR A 76 25.49 -8.76 7.82
C THR A 76 26.31 -9.48 6.72
N PRO A 77 27.65 -9.42 6.74
CA PRO A 77 28.48 -10.15 5.79
C PRO A 77 28.51 -11.66 6.11
N GLY A 78 28.59 -12.50 5.08
CA GLY A 78 28.80 -13.94 5.23
C GLY A 78 27.55 -14.79 5.48
N LEU A 79 26.35 -14.28 5.16
CA LEU A 79 25.15 -15.12 5.13
C LEU A 79 25.27 -16.20 4.04
N THR A 80 24.90 -17.43 4.37
CA THR A 80 24.82 -18.54 3.41
C THR A 80 23.88 -18.20 2.25
N ASP A 81 24.26 -18.53 1.01
CA ASP A 81 23.47 -18.27 -0.20
C ASP A 81 22.01 -18.77 -0.10
N SER A 82 21.80 -19.91 0.57
CA SER A 82 20.46 -20.47 0.81
C SER A 82 19.58 -19.57 1.68
N VAL A 83 20.16 -18.93 2.71
CA VAL A 83 19.43 -18.05 3.62
C VAL A 83 19.04 -16.75 2.91
N SER A 84 19.97 -16.15 2.16
CA SER A 84 19.69 -14.90 1.44
C SER A 84 18.67 -15.10 0.30
N THR A 85 18.72 -16.22 -0.42
CA THR A 85 17.75 -16.52 -1.50
C THR A 85 16.37 -16.91 -0.98
N SER A 86 16.31 -17.60 0.17
CA SER A 86 15.05 -17.88 0.86
C SER A 86 14.42 -16.60 1.40
N TRP A 87 15.23 -15.72 2.01
CA TRP A 87 14.80 -14.43 2.49
C TRP A 87 14.23 -13.55 1.37
N LEU A 88 14.93 -13.41 0.24
CA LEU A 88 14.46 -12.58 -0.87
C LEU A 88 13.08 -13.02 -1.41
N ARG A 89 12.84 -14.33 -1.45
CA ARG A 89 11.52 -14.89 -1.82
C ARG A 89 10.46 -14.57 -0.77
N ALA A 90 10.79 -14.75 0.52
CA ALA A 90 9.89 -14.42 1.62
C ALA A 90 9.57 -12.91 1.63
N GLU A 91 10.56 -12.06 1.40
CA GLU A 91 10.43 -10.61 1.33
C GLU A 91 9.44 -10.18 0.25
N GLY A 92 9.53 -10.78 -0.95
CA GLY A 92 8.59 -10.54 -2.03
C GLY A 92 7.14 -10.87 -1.64
N TRP A 93 6.90 -12.07 -1.09
CA TRP A 93 5.55 -12.48 -0.66
C TRP A 93 4.98 -11.63 0.48
N ILE A 94 5.81 -11.32 1.48
CA ILE A 94 5.41 -10.49 2.61
C ILE A 94 5.12 -9.06 2.12
N GLY A 95 5.96 -8.49 1.26
CA GLY A 95 5.74 -7.18 0.65
C GLY A 95 4.43 -7.11 -0.14
N MET A 96 4.12 -8.12 -0.95
CA MET A 96 2.84 -8.22 -1.66
C MET A 96 1.65 -8.25 -0.69
N SER A 97 1.76 -8.98 0.43
CA SER A 97 0.69 -9.03 1.43
C SER A 97 0.40 -7.65 2.05
N VAL A 98 1.43 -6.82 2.26
CA VAL A 98 1.31 -5.45 2.79
C VAL A 98 0.65 -4.53 1.77
N ILE A 99 1.02 -4.66 0.49
CA ILE A 99 0.40 -3.90 -0.59
C ILE A 99 -1.09 -4.27 -0.73
N TRP A 100 -1.42 -5.56 -0.82
CA TRP A 100 -2.81 -6.02 -0.93
C TRP A 100 -3.66 -5.59 0.27
N SER A 101 -3.08 -5.60 1.48
CA SER A 101 -3.76 -5.10 2.67
C SER A 101 -4.04 -3.60 2.57
N THR A 102 -3.10 -2.83 2.01
CA THR A 102 -3.28 -1.39 1.76
C THR A 102 -4.37 -1.15 0.70
N GLN A 103 -4.38 -1.90 -0.40
CA GLN A 103 -5.43 -1.83 -1.41
C GLN A 103 -6.81 -2.20 -0.85
N ALA A 104 -6.89 -3.22 0.01
CA ALA A 104 -8.13 -3.59 0.68
C ALA A 104 -8.66 -2.45 1.57
N ILE A 105 -7.78 -1.75 2.31
CA ILE A 105 -8.17 -0.55 3.07
C ILE A 105 -8.74 0.53 2.14
N LEU A 106 -8.09 0.78 1.00
CA LEU A 106 -8.54 1.76 0.01
C LEU A 106 -9.86 1.35 -0.66
N GLN A 107 -10.14 0.06 -0.83
CA GLN A 107 -11.43 -0.43 -1.33
C GLN A 107 -12.56 -0.22 -0.32
N LEU A 108 -12.33 -0.54 0.96
CA LEU A 108 -13.30 -0.28 2.04
C LEU A 108 -13.67 1.21 2.10
N ARG A 109 -12.71 2.10 1.82
CA ARG A 109 -12.91 3.54 1.72
C ARG A 109 -13.78 3.93 0.53
N ILE A 110 -13.51 3.41 -0.66
CA ILE A 110 -14.36 3.65 -1.84
C ILE A 110 -15.78 3.14 -1.58
N TYR A 111 -15.92 1.96 -0.97
CA TYR A 111 -17.21 1.42 -0.61
C TYR A 111 -18.02 2.36 0.28
N ALA A 112 -17.39 2.92 1.32
CA ALA A 112 -18.02 3.91 2.19
C ALA A 112 -18.33 5.23 1.46
N LEU A 113 -17.45 5.68 0.55
CA LEU A 113 -17.65 6.91 -0.24
C LEU A 113 -18.83 6.82 -1.20
N TYR A 114 -19.13 5.60 -1.69
CA TYR A 114 -20.30 5.27 -2.51
C TYR A 114 -21.48 4.75 -1.68
N GLU A 115 -21.59 5.20 -0.42
CA GLU A 115 -22.75 4.97 0.45
C GLU A 115 -23.11 3.48 0.61
N GLY A 116 -22.10 2.61 0.60
CA GLY A 116 -22.29 1.17 0.80
C GLY A 116 -22.92 0.44 -0.39
N SER A 117 -22.87 1.02 -1.61
CA SER A 117 -23.46 0.39 -2.78
C SER A 117 -22.84 -0.99 -3.12
N PRO A 118 -23.62 -2.09 -3.10
CA PRO A 118 -23.08 -3.44 -3.30
C PRO A 118 -22.56 -3.66 -4.73
N LYS A 119 -23.05 -2.87 -5.71
CA LYS A 119 -22.59 -2.91 -7.09
C LYS A 119 -21.14 -2.47 -7.23
N ILE A 120 -20.76 -1.37 -6.58
CA ILE A 120 -19.39 -0.87 -6.61
C ILE A 120 -18.48 -1.80 -5.82
N ALA A 121 -18.92 -2.31 -4.66
CA ALA A 121 -18.19 -3.33 -3.92
C ALA A 121 -17.92 -4.59 -4.76
N ALA A 122 -18.94 -5.11 -5.44
CA ALA A 122 -18.76 -6.28 -6.31
C ALA A 122 -17.78 -6.00 -7.45
N LEU A 123 -17.87 -4.83 -8.08
CA LEU A 123 -16.97 -4.42 -9.16
C LEU A 123 -15.51 -4.32 -8.69
N ILE A 124 -15.23 -3.58 -7.60
CA ILE A 124 -13.86 -3.40 -7.12
C ILE A 124 -13.28 -4.71 -6.56
N SER A 125 -14.07 -5.52 -5.85
CA SER A 125 -13.60 -6.79 -5.29
C SER A 125 -13.33 -7.83 -6.37
N THR A 126 -14.15 -7.89 -7.43
CA THR A 126 -13.89 -8.81 -8.55
C THR A 126 -12.63 -8.42 -9.31
N LEU A 127 -12.42 -7.13 -9.58
CA LEU A 127 -11.21 -6.64 -10.23
C LEU A 127 -9.97 -6.87 -9.37
N PHE A 128 -10.07 -6.68 -8.06
CA PHE A 128 -9.00 -6.99 -7.13
C PHE A 128 -8.63 -8.48 -7.10
N LEU A 129 -9.63 -9.38 -7.11
CA LEU A 129 -9.35 -10.82 -7.17
C LEU A 129 -8.63 -11.20 -8.47
N MET A 130 -9.03 -10.60 -9.60
CA MET A 130 -8.34 -10.80 -10.87
C MET A 130 -6.90 -10.28 -10.85
N GLU A 131 -6.65 -9.13 -10.22
CA GLU A 131 -5.30 -8.59 -9.98
C GLU A 131 -4.46 -9.55 -9.14
N VAL A 132 -4.96 -9.98 -7.98
CA VAL A 132 -4.26 -10.90 -7.07
C VAL A 132 -3.91 -12.21 -7.79
N VAL A 133 -4.85 -12.81 -8.52
CA VAL A 133 -4.60 -14.04 -9.29
C VAL A 133 -3.54 -13.83 -10.37
N SER A 134 -3.59 -12.69 -11.09
CA SER A 134 -2.61 -12.36 -12.13
C SER A 134 -1.21 -12.23 -11.54
N ILE A 135 -1.07 -11.52 -10.41
CA ILE A 135 0.21 -11.30 -9.73
C ILE A 135 0.77 -12.60 -9.18
N ILE A 136 -0.05 -13.41 -8.50
CA ILE A 136 0.37 -14.71 -7.97
C ILE A 136 0.89 -15.59 -9.11
N SER A 137 0.18 -15.61 -10.24
CA SER A 137 0.58 -16.36 -11.43
C SER A 137 1.92 -15.86 -11.97
N MET A 138 2.07 -14.55 -12.18
CA MET A 138 3.32 -13.94 -12.64
C MET A 138 4.50 -14.27 -11.71
N PHE A 139 4.31 -14.18 -10.40
CA PHE A 139 5.36 -14.48 -9.43
C PHE A 139 5.71 -15.97 -9.40
N ALA A 140 4.72 -16.86 -9.51
CA ALA A 140 4.94 -18.29 -9.61
C ALA A 140 5.74 -18.65 -10.87
N PHE A 141 5.38 -18.11 -12.04
CA PHE A 141 6.14 -18.31 -13.28
C PHE A 141 7.57 -17.74 -13.18
N ALA A 142 7.72 -16.53 -12.65
CA ALA A 142 9.03 -15.92 -12.45
C ALA A 142 9.92 -16.73 -11.50
N SER A 143 9.34 -17.41 -10.50
CA SER A 143 10.09 -18.25 -9.56
C SER A 143 10.57 -19.58 -10.17
N VAL A 144 9.95 -20.03 -11.25
CA VAL A 144 10.36 -21.25 -12.00
C VAL A 144 11.40 -20.90 -13.06
N GLU A 145 11.25 -19.77 -13.74
CA GLU A 145 12.18 -19.32 -14.79
C GLU A 145 13.41 -18.58 -14.25
N GLY A 146 13.28 -17.92 -13.10
CA GLY A 146 14.32 -17.07 -12.54
C GLY A 146 15.49 -17.86 -11.98
N GLN A 147 16.70 -17.56 -12.46
CA GLN A 147 17.94 -18.03 -11.84
C GLN A 147 18.49 -16.95 -10.90
N VAL A 148 18.62 -17.31 -9.63
CA VAL A 148 19.31 -16.48 -8.64
C VAL A 148 20.74 -17.00 -8.53
N VAL A 149 21.72 -16.22 -9.01
CA VAL A 149 23.14 -16.59 -8.94
C VAL A 149 23.81 -15.69 -7.91
N ALA A 150 24.41 -16.28 -6.88
CA ALA A 150 25.25 -15.54 -5.94
C ALA A 150 26.52 -15.07 -6.66
N GLU A 151 26.81 -13.77 -6.61
CA GLU A 151 28.03 -13.21 -7.20
C GLU A 151 28.91 -12.69 -6.07
N ALA A 152 30.11 -13.26 -5.94
CA ALA A 152 31.09 -12.83 -4.96
C ALA A 152 31.83 -11.59 -5.51
N MET A 153 31.72 -10.45 -4.83
CA MET A 153 32.48 -9.25 -5.16
C MET A 153 33.29 -8.79 -3.94
N HIS A 154 34.63 -8.74 -4.08
CA HIS A 154 35.57 -8.13 -3.12
C HIS A 154 35.27 -8.50 -1.65
N ASP A 155 35.50 -9.77 -1.29
CA ASP A 155 35.29 -10.33 0.06
C ASP A 155 33.86 -10.21 0.64
N MET A 156 32.88 -9.78 -0.16
CA MET A 156 31.47 -9.76 0.18
C MET A 156 30.68 -10.63 -0.81
N VAL A 157 30.21 -11.78 -0.35
CA VAL A 157 29.25 -12.60 -1.11
C VAL A 157 27.89 -11.91 -1.03
N ARG A 158 27.37 -11.44 -2.17
CA ARG A 158 26.03 -10.86 -2.26
C ARG A 158 25.19 -11.64 -3.26
N CYS A 159 23.96 -11.96 -2.89
CA CYS A 159 23.02 -12.54 -3.83
C CYS A 159 22.47 -11.44 -4.74
N LYS A 160 22.83 -11.49 -6.03
CA LYS A 160 22.20 -10.69 -7.07
C LYS A 160 21.24 -11.58 -7.86
N VAL A 161 20.01 -11.12 -8.10
CA VAL A 161 19.12 -11.82 -9.03
C VAL A 161 19.64 -11.54 -10.44
N THR A 162 20.30 -12.51 -11.05
CA THR A 162 21.01 -12.32 -12.34
C THR A 162 20.12 -12.60 -13.55
N ALA A 163 19.05 -13.39 -13.40
CA ALA A 163 18.10 -13.67 -14.46
C ALA A 163 16.66 -13.36 -14.00
N VAL A 164 16.23 -12.12 -14.24
CA VAL A 164 14.83 -11.72 -14.09
C VAL A 164 14.17 -11.74 -15.48
N PRO A 165 12.97 -12.33 -15.65
CA PRO A 165 12.28 -12.32 -16.94
C PRO A 165 12.05 -10.90 -17.45
N SER A 166 12.22 -10.67 -18.75
CA SER A 166 12.07 -9.34 -19.37
C SER A 166 10.67 -8.76 -19.28
N TRP A 167 9.66 -9.57 -18.95
CA TRP A 167 8.26 -9.18 -18.79
C TRP A 167 7.87 -8.79 -17.36
N ILE A 168 8.80 -8.84 -16.39
CA ILE A 168 8.48 -8.63 -14.97
C ILE A 168 7.87 -7.25 -14.65
N TRP A 169 8.15 -6.22 -15.46
CA TRP A 169 7.57 -4.88 -15.31
C TRP A 169 6.05 -4.87 -15.49
N LEU A 170 5.46 -5.90 -16.12
CA LEU A 170 4.00 -6.06 -16.22
C LEU A 170 3.33 -6.15 -14.84
N PHE A 171 4.02 -6.67 -13.83
CA PHE A 171 3.54 -6.67 -12.45
C PHE A 171 3.13 -5.26 -11.99
N TRP A 172 3.99 -4.27 -12.22
CA TRP A 172 3.74 -2.89 -11.83
C TRP A 172 2.64 -2.25 -12.67
N ILE A 173 2.45 -2.68 -13.92
CA ILE A 173 1.32 -2.22 -14.73
C ILE A 173 0.01 -2.72 -14.13
N THR A 174 -0.07 -4.01 -13.80
CA THR A 174 -1.25 -4.60 -13.17
C THR A 174 -1.60 -3.86 -11.87
N MET A 175 -0.63 -3.68 -10.98
CA MET A 175 -0.77 -2.89 -9.74
C MET A 175 -1.24 -1.46 -9.99
N THR A 176 -0.56 -0.74 -10.89
CA THR A 176 -0.85 0.67 -11.18
C THR A 176 -2.21 0.85 -11.85
N SER A 177 -2.66 -0.13 -12.65
CA SER A 177 -3.95 -0.08 -13.34
C SER A 177 -5.13 -0.21 -12.38
N PHE A 178 -5.01 -1.07 -11.36
CA PHE A 178 -6.05 -1.20 -10.34
C PHE A 178 -6.09 0.03 -9.43
N GLU A 179 -4.93 0.54 -9.03
CA GLU A 179 -4.86 1.78 -8.26
C GLU A 179 -5.46 2.97 -9.03
N LEU A 180 -5.25 3.02 -10.36
CA LEU A 180 -5.79 4.06 -11.21
C LEU A 180 -7.32 4.02 -11.23
N LEU A 181 -7.91 2.83 -11.26
CA LEU A 181 -9.35 2.65 -11.14
C LEU A 181 -9.89 3.21 -9.82
N LEU A 182 -9.25 2.87 -8.70
CA LEU A 182 -9.65 3.39 -7.38
C LEU A 182 -9.53 4.92 -7.34
N CYS A 183 -8.45 5.47 -7.90
CA CYS A 183 -8.21 6.89 -8.00
C CYS A 183 -9.28 7.60 -8.85
N ILE A 184 -9.67 7.03 -10.00
CA ILE A 184 -10.74 7.56 -10.86
C ILE A 184 -12.08 7.56 -10.11
N LEU A 185 -12.42 6.49 -9.39
CA LEU A 185 -13.66 6.42 -8.60
C LEU A 185 -13.66 7.46 -7.47
N ALA A 186 -12.55 7.60 -6.75
CA ALA A 186 -12.38 8.63 -5.72
C ALA A 186 -12.55 10.04 -6.29
N LEU A 187 -11.87 10.34 -7.41
CA LEU A 187 -11.94 11.63 -8.08
C LEU A 187 -13.33 11.93 -8.61
N TYR A 188 -13.98 10.97 -9.25
CA TYR A 188 -15.33 11.13 -9.78
C TYR A 188 -16.31 11.55 -8.68
N LYS A 189 -16.34 10.79 -7.58
CA LYS A 189 -17.25 11.08 -6.46
C LYS A 189 -16.86 12.35 -5.70
N GLY A 190 -15.56 12.64 -5.59
CA GLY A 190 -15.04 13.90 -5.04
C GLY A 190 -15.49 15.11 -5.86
N CYS A 191 -15.32 15.07 -7.18
CA CYS A 191 -15.77 16.11 -8.11
C CYS A 191 -17.29 16.27 -8.10
N GLN A 192 -18.04 15.16 -8.07
CA GLN A 192 -19.50 15.18 -7.97
C GLN A 192 -19.96 15.94 -6.72
N ARG A 193 -19.34 15.69 -5.56
CA ARG A 193 -19.68 16.40 -4.32
C ARG A 193 -19.31 17.89 -4.36
N VAL A 194 -18.13 18.22 -4.89
CA VAL A 194 -17.72 19.63 -5.05
C VAL A 194 -18.68 20.39 -5.98
N TYR A 195 -19.12 19.75 -7.07
CA TYR A 195 -20.11 20.32 -7.99
C TYR A 195 -21.46 20.55 -7.31
N LEU A 196 -21.99 19.53 -6.60
CA LEU A 196 -23.26 19.65 -5.88
C LEU A 196 -23.21 20.73 -4.81
N ARG A 197 -22.08 20.87 -4.09
CA ARG A 197 -21.89 21.95 -3.10
C ARG A 197 -21.93 23.34 -3.71
N ARG A 198 -21.39 23.53 -4.92
CA ARG A 198 -21.47 24.82 -5.63
C ARG A 198 -22.92 25.19 -5.96
N GLN A 199 -23.78 24.20 -6.16
CA GLN A 199 -25.20 24.41 -6.45
C GLN A 199 -26.06 24.53 -5.18
N PHE A 200 -25.74 23.77 -4.14
CA PHE A 200 -26.46 23.73 -2.87
C PHE A 200 -25.47 23.85 -1.71
N PRO A 201 -25.30 25.06 -1.12
CA PRO A 201 -24.40 25.27 0.01
C PRO A 201 -24.97 24.62 1.28
N ASP A 202 -24.79 23.30 1.43
CA ASP A 202 -25.19 22.57 2.64
C ASP A 202 -24.07 22.59 3.71
N HIS A 203 -24.45 22.45 4.99
CA HIS A 203 -23.64 22.74 6.18
C HIS A 203 -22.69 21.59 6.61
N ARG A 204 -22.43 20.58 5.76
CA ARG A 204 -21.64 19.38 6.11
C ARG A 204 -20.13 19.53 5.84
N VAL A 205 -19.55 20.63 6.32
CA VAL A 205 -18.14 21.02 6.08
C VAL A 205 -17.14 19.94 6.52
N LEU A 206 -17.40 19.24 7.63
CA LEU A 206 -16.48 18.23 8.18
C LEU A 206 -16.36 17.00 7.26
N GLN A 207 -17.47 16.50 6.71
CA GLN A 207 -17.46 15.34 5.80
C GLN A 207 -16.74 15.68 4.49
N ASP A 208 -16.90 16.91 4.00
CA ASP A 208 -16.24 17.38 2.78
C ASP A 208 -14.72 17.50 2.94
N ILE A 209 -14.24 17.99 4.08
CA ILE A 209 -12.80 18.06 4.36
C ILE A 209 -12.21 16.65 4.40
N LEU A 210 -12.89 15.70 5.06
CA LEU A 210 -12.44 14.32 5.18
C LEU A 210 -12.36 13.61 3.81
N ILE A 211 -13.32 13.88 2.93
CA ILE A 211 -13.35 13.32 1.57
C ILE A 211 -12.28 13.95 0.69
N ARG A 212 -12.11 15.28 0.76
CA ARG A 212 -11.06 15.98 0.00
C ARG A 212 -9.67 15.45 0.39
N ASP A 213 -9.42 15.29 1.69
CA ASP A 213 -8.18 14.72 2.21
C ASP A 213 -7.98 13.30 1.66
N SER A 214 -9.03 12.47 1.70
CA SER A 214 -9.03 11.11 1.13
C SER A 214 -8.64 11.08 -0.35
N VAL A 215 -9.20 11.95 -1.19
CA VAL A 215 -8.90 12.00 -2.64
C VAL A 215 -7.44 12.35 -2.92
N ILE A 216 -6.85 13.25 -2.12
CA ILE A 216 -5.43 13.63 -2.26
C ILE A 216 -4.54 12.40 -2.03
N PHE A 217 -4.89 11.53 -1.08
CA PHE A 217 -4.15 10.29 -0.85
C PHE A 217 -4.16 9.36 -2.07
N TYR A 218 -5.31 9.15 -2.73
CA TYR A 218 -5.38 8.32 -3.94
C TYR A 218 -4.52 8.87 -5.08
N VAL A 219 -4.55 10.19 -5.31
CA VAL A 219 -3.74 10.82 -6.36
C VAL A 219 -2.24 10.70 -6.06
N ALA A 220 -1.85 10.87 -4.79
CA ALA A 220 -0.47 10.75 -4.38
C ALA A 220 0.06 9.30 -4.49
N ILE A 221 -0.73 8.30 -4.04
CA ILE A 221 -0.39 6.88 -4.19
C ILE A 221 -0.26 6.51 -5.66
N GLN A 222 -1.20 6.95 -6.50
CA GLN A 222 -1.13 6.76 -7.95
C GLN A 222 0.15 7.35 -8.55
N GLY A 223 0.55 8.55 -8.12
CA GLY A 223 1.78 9.20 -8.56
C GLY A 223 3.04 8.40 -8.18
N ILE A 224 3.07 7.86 -6.96
CA ILE A 224 4.16 7.00 -6.48
C ILE A 224 4.26 5.73 -7.33
N TYR A 225 3.15 5.04 -7.60
CA TYR A 225 3.14 3.84 -8.43
C TYR A 225 3.52 4.10 -9.89
N LEU A 226 3.05 5.20 -10.49
CA LEU A 226 3.45 5.60 -11.84
C LEU A 226 4.95 5.91 -11.92
N PHE A 227 5.49 6.62 -10.92
CA PHE A 227 6.91 6.91 -10.86
C PHE A 227 7.73 5.62 -10.73
N ASN A 228 7.29 4.70 -9.87
CA ASN A 228 7.92 3.39 -9.73
C ASN A 228 7.87 2.57 -11.04
N LEU A 229 6.71 2.50 -11.68
CA LEU A 229 6.55 1.85 -12.98
C LEU A 229 7.47 2.44 -14.06
N ALA A 230 7.58 3.76 -14.13
CA ALA A 230 8.44 4.44 -15.09
C ALA A 230 9.92 4.06 -14.90
N CYS A 231 10.38 3.91 -13.66
CA CYS A 231 11.72 3.42 -13.35
C CYS A 231 11.91 1.95 -13.78
N TRP A 232 10.93 1.08 -13.51
CA TRP A 232 10.98 -0.33 -13.90
C TRP A 232 11.05 -0.55 -15.42
N ILE A 233 10.35 0.30 -16.19
CA ILE A 233 10.40 0.25 -17.67
C ILE A 233 11.76 0.71 -18.20
N ARG A 234 12.40 1.69 -17.54
CA ARG A 234 13.66 2.28 -18.01
C ARG A 234 14.91 1.47 -17.66
N ASP A 235 14.95 0.86 -16.46
CA ASP A 235 16.22 0.33 -15.92
C ASP A 235 16.05 -0.97 -15.13
N THR A 236 15.42 -1.97 -15.76
CA THR A 236 14.93 -3.23 -15.19
C THR A 236 16.01 -4.10 -14.52
N LYS A 237 17.31 -3.80 -14.65
CA LYS A 237 18.39 -4.69 -14.15
C LYS A 237 19.16 -4.15 -12.96
N ASP A 238 19.31 -2.83 -12.82
CA ASP A 238 20.15 -2.24 -11.78
C ASP A 238 19.33 -1.57 -10.66
N SER A 239 18.13 -1.05 -10.95
CA SER A 239 17.35 -0.23 -10.00
C SER A 239 16.14 -0.91 -9.33
N LEU A 240 16.03 -2.24 -9.43
CA LEU A 240 14.87 -3.04 -8.98
C LEU A 240 14.44 -2.78 -7.52
N ASP A 241 15.40 -2.41 -6.67
CA ASP A 241 15.25 -2.41 -5.22
C ASP A 241 15.00 -1.00 -4.63
N VAL A 242 15.49 0.04 -5.31
CA VAL A 242 15.51 1.39 -4.71
C VAL A 242 14.09 1.91 -4.56
N LEU A 243 13.36 2.08 -5.66
CA LEU A 243 12.07 2.76 -5.61
C LEU A 243 10.91 1.86 -5.16
N THR A 244 11.07 0.55 -5.31
CA THR A 244 10.09 -0.46 -4.88
C THR A 244 9.82 -0.39 -3.37
N GLY A 245 10.86 -0.23 -2.54
CA GLY A 245 10.70 -0.11 -1.09
C GLY A 245 9.86 1.11 -0.68
N LEU A 246 10.07 2.25 -1.36
CA LEU A 246 9.25 3.45 -1.15
C LEU A 246 7.81 3.27 -1.64
N ALA A 247 7.63 2.61 -2.79
CA ALA A 247 6.32 2.29 -3.33
C ALA A 247 5.52 1.36 -2.40
N VAL A 248 6.17 0.50 -1.62
CA VAL A 248 5.49 -0.29 -0.58
C VAL A 248 5.21 0.55 0.67
N ALA A 249 6.22 1.26 1.18
CA ALA A 249 6.15 1.91 2.48
C ALA A 249 5.21 3.14 2.50
N LEU A 250 5.29 3.99 1.48
CA LEU A 250 4.55 5.25 1.46
C LEU A 250 3.02 5.03 1.44
N PRO A 251 2.44 4.18 0.57
CA PRO A 251 1.00 3.91 0.60
C PRO A 251 0.52 3.33 1.93
N SER A 252 1.32 2.47 2.59
CA SER A 252 0.96 1.92 3.90
C SER A 252 0.95 2.99 4.99
N VAL A 253 1.94 3.90 5.01
CA VAL A 253 1.98 5.05 5.93
C VAL A 253 0.79 5.98 5.67
N MET A 254 0.57 6.33 4.41
CA MET A 254 -0.50 7.23 3.97
C MET A 254 -1.88 6.67 4.29
N GLY A 255 -2.11 5.39 3.99
CA GLY A 255 -3.32 4.66 4.37
C GLY A 255 -3.51 4.64 5.89
N GLY A 256 -2.44 4.47 6.64
CA GLY A 256 -2.47 4.51 8.10
C GLY A 256 -2.88 5.87 8.66
N ARG A 257 -2.28 6.96 8.18
CA ARG A 257 -2.65 8.34 8.56
C ARG A 257 -4.10 8.65 8.22
N LEU A 258 -4.56 8.24 7.04
CA LEU A 258 -5.94 8.40 6.62
C LEU A 258 -6.90 7.66 7.57
N MET A 259 -6.54 6.45 8.00
CA MET A 259 -7.34 5.70 8.98
C MET A 259 -7.44 6.38 10.34
N ILE A 260 -6.33 6.90 10.84
CA ILE A 260 -6.29 7.64 12.10
C ILE A 260 -7.12 8.93 11.99
N ASN A 261 -6.94 9.72 10.94
CA ASN A 261 -7.65 10.98 10.73
C ASN A 261 -9.17 10.78 10.71
N VAL A 262 -9.65 9.74 10.01
CA VAL A 262 -11.09 9.46 9.98
C VAL A 262 -11.63 8.99 11.32
N ARG A 263 -10.89 8.15 12.05
CA ARG A 263 -11.31 7.70 13.39
C ARG A 263 -11.31 8.84 14.41
N ARG A 264 -10.33 9.76 14.34
CA ARG A 264 -10.32 10.98 15.15
C ARG A 264 -11.52 11.88 14.87
N ALA A 265 -11.96 11.95 13.61
CA ALA A 265 -13.13 12.74 13.22
C ALA A 265 -14.47 12.10 13.63
N MET A 266 -14.47 10.82 14.05
CA MET A 266 -15.65 10.10 14.52
C MET A 266 -15.42 9.48 15.92
N PRO A 267 -15.22 10.29 16.99
CA PRO A 267 -14.98 9.76 18.33
C PRO A 267 -16.16 8.91 18.86
N ASP A 268 -17.40 9.37 18.65
CA ASP A 268 -18.61 8.85 19.31
C ASP A 268 -19.76 8.43 18.37
N THR A 269 -19.58 8.51 17.05
CA THR A 269 -20.58 7.96 16.12
C THR A 269 -20.31 6.49 15.94
N GLU A 270 -21.25 5.64 16.36
CA GLU A 270 -21.34 4.25 15.94
C GLU A 270 -21.18 4.22 14.42
N LEU A 271 -20.03 3.73 13.93
CA LEU A 271 -19.94 3.25 12.57
C LEU A 271 -21.06 2.22 12.45
N PRO A 272 -22.02 2.32 11.52
CA PRO A 272 -22.89 1.21 11.22
C PRO A 272 -21.97 0.04 10.87
N LEU A 273 -21.96 -0.97 11.74
CA LEU A 273 -20.92 -1.99 11.83
C LEU A 273 -21.08 -3.08 10.76
N SER A 274 -22.06 -2.94 9.90
CA SER A 274 -22.36 -3.87 8.81
C SER A 274 -23.27 -3.19 7.77
N PRO A 275 -23.19 -3.56 6.47
CA PRO A 275 -24.18 -3.16 5.48
C PRO A 275 -25.64 -3.49 5.87
N SER A 276 -25.83 -4.45 6.78
CA SER A 276 -27.15 -4.81 7.35
C SER A 276 -27.75 -3.72 8.25
N ASP A 277 -26.92 -2.89 8.89
CA ASP A 277 -27.38 -1.90 9.87
C ASP A 277 -27.92 -0.65 9.17
N ILE A 278 -27.38 -0.33 7.99
CA ILE A 278 -27.85 0.77 7.12
C ILE A 278 -29.28 0.48 6.62
N SER A 279 -29.61 -0.77 6.31
CA SER A 279 -30.97 -1.19 5.95
C SER A 279 -31.96 -1.11 7.11
N GLY A 280 -31.49 -1.22 8.36
CA GLY A 280 -32.33 -1.06 9.55
C GLY A 280 -32.72 0.39 9.81
N GLU A 281 -31.75 1.31 9.78
CA GLU A 281 -32.01 2.74 10.02
C GLU A 281 -32.87 3.38 8.93
N LEU A 282 -32.66 3.03 7.65
CA LEU A 282 -33.47 3.59 6.55
C LEU A 282 -34.94 3.14 6.61
N SER A 283 -35.22 1.98 7.20
CA SER A 283 -36.58 1.46 7.39
C SER A 283 -37.31 2.13 8.56
N LEU A 284 -36.58 2.52 9.61
CA LEU A 284 -37.12 3.18 10.79
C LEU A 284 -37.40 4.68 10.56
N SER A 285 -36.64 5.36 9.68
CA SER A 285 -36.88 6.76 9.36
C SER A 285 -38.11 7.01 8.48
N HIS A 286 -38.72 5.97 7.90
CA HIS A 286 -39.90 6.09 7.02
C HIS A 286 -41.25 5.83 7.70
N PHE A 287 -41.27 5.44 8.99
CA PHE A 287 -42.50 5.10 9.74
C PHE A 287 -42.77 5.99 10.97
N GLY A 288 -42.28 7.24 10.98
CA GLY A 288 -42.67 8.23 11.99
C GLY A 288 -43.91 9.02 11.56
N CYS A 289 -45.11 8.51 11.85
CA CYS A 289 -46.33 9.31 11.80
C CYS A 289 -46.37 10.23 13.05
N PRO A 290 -46.62 11.55 12.93
CA PRO A 290 -46.76 12.39 14.10
C PRO A 290 -48.14 12.21 14.74
N ASP A 291 -48.17 11.67 15.95
CA ASP A 291 -49.28 11.84 16.89
C ASP A 291 -49.11 13.18 17.62
N GLN A 292 -49.84 14.21 17.16
CA GLN A 292 -50.54 15.23 17.97
C GLN A 292 -51.19 16.29 17.08
#